data_AF-A0AAV2GX00-F1
#
_entry.id   AF-A0AAV2GX00-F1
#
_cell.length_a   1.000
_cell.length_b   1.000
_cell.length_c   1.000
_cell.angle_alpha   90.00
_cell.angle_beta   90.00
_cell.angle_gamma   90.00
#
_symmetry.space_group_name_H-M   'P 1'
#
loop_
_entity.id
_entity.type
_entity.pdbx_description
1 polymer ?
#
loop_
_entity_poly.entity_id
_entity_poly.type
_entity_poly.pdbx_seq_one_letter_code
_entity_poly.pdbx_strand_id
1 'polypeptide(L)'
;MTREQLAIVTSSRAVLLAAVVLAAVVIQDSAAVTQLTVSVANKLSSKKAVIVHCQSADDDLHGHAVVPDTPYSWSFGASVDAGTLFWCRLAFQDKRLGFTAYHASNGDYVTDHEVYDDGVYGNYVGSGERIHVAEWH
;
A
#
# COMPACT_ATOMS: atom_id res chain seq x y z
N MET A 1 -66.76 -18.05 -3.60
CA MET A 1 -65.48 -18.35 -4.27
C MET A 1 -64.42 -17.50 -3.60
N THR A 2 -63.27 -18.11 -3.32
CA THR A 2 -62.32 -17.84 -2.25
C THR A 2 -61.58 -16.50 -2.38
N ARG A 3 -61.59 -15.72 -1.29
CA ARG A 3 -60.56 -14.71 -1.01
C ARG A 3 -59.34 -15.46 -0.49
N GLU A 4 -58.44 -15.85 -1.38
CA GLU A 4 -57.06 -16.16 -1.00
C GLU A 4 -56.34 -14.83 -0.74
N GLN A 5 -56.63 -14.24 0.40
CA GLN A 5 -55.69 -13.31 1.00
C GLN A 5 -54.51 -14.18 1.42
N LEU A 6 -53.45 -14.15 0.62
CA LEU A 6 -52.14 -14.70 0.94
C LEU A 6 -51.57 -13.87 2.10
N ALA A 7 -52.17 -14.01 3.28
CA ALA A 7 -51.53 -13.63 4.52
C ALA A 7 -50.32 -14.55 4.61
N ILE A 8 -49.15 -13.95 4.45
CA ILE A 8 -47.88 -14.54 4.81
C ILE A 8 -47.95 -14.79 6.32
N VAL A 9 -48.61 -15.88 6.74
CA VAL A 9 -48.59 -16.40 8.10
C VAL A 9 -47.28 -17.16 8.21
N THR A 10 -46.18 -16.42 8.18
CA THR A 10 -44.88 -16.99 8.49
C THR A 10 -44.86 -17.29 9.98
N SER A 11 -44.78 -18.58 10.31
CA SER A 11 -44.61 -19.07 11.68
C SER A 11 -43.59 -18.22 12.45
N SER A 12 -43.87 -17.89 13.71
CA SER A 12 -42.96 -17.11 14.56
C SER A 12 -41.55 -17.72 14.61
N ARG A 13 -41.46 -19.05 14.46
CA ARG A 13 -40.18 -19.77 14.33
C ARG A 13 -39.48 -19.50 13.00
N ALA A 14 -40.23 -19.43 11.90
CA ALA A 14 -39.68 -19.09 10.58
C ALA A 14 -39.21 -17.63 10.52
N VAL A 15 -39.94 -16.70 11.17
CA VAL A 15 -39.52 -15.30 11.30
C VAL A 15 -38.26 -15.18 12.17
N LEU A 16 -38.20 -15.91 13.29
CA LEU A 16 -37.00 -15.95 14.15
C LEU A 16 -35.80 -16.57 13.43
N LEU A 17 -35.98 -17.67 12.70
CA LEU A 17 -34.92 -18.29 11.91
C LEU A 17 -34.42 -17.36 10.81
N ALA A 18 -35.32 -16.68 10.09
CA ALA A 18 -34.95 -15.69 9.09
C ALA A 18 -34.20 -14.50 9.72
N ALA A 19 -34.61 -14.01 10.88
CA ALA A 19 -33.93 -12.94 11.60
C ALA A 19 -32.55 -13.36 12.12
N VAL A 20 -32.38 -14.60 12.60
CA VAL A 20 -31.09 -15.16 13.03
C VAL A 20 -30.16 -15.36 11.83
N VAL A 21 -30.67 -15.83 10.69
CA VAL A 21 -29.90 -15.96 9.44
C VAL A 21 -29.50 -14.58 8.91
N LEU A 22 -30.41 -13.60 8.90
CA LEU A 22 -30.09 -12.21 8.52
C LEU A 22 -29.04 -11.60 9.43
N ALA A 23 -29.14 -11.80 10.75
CA ALA A 23 -28.14 -11.34 11.71
C ALA A 23 -26.78 -12.05 11.55
N ALA A 24 -26.77 -13.33 11.15
CA ALA A 24 -25.55 -14.09 10.87
C ALA A 24 -24.91 -13.76 9.51
N VAL A 25 -25.67 -13.25 8.54
CA VAL A 25 -25.16 -12.80 7.22
C VAL A 25 -24.47 -11.43 7.32
N VAL A 26 -24.68 -10.66 8.40
CA VAL A 26 -23.99 -9.36 8.61
C VAL A 26 -22.54 -9.51 9.12
N ILE A 27 -21.98 -10.72 9.08
CA ILE A 27 -20.66 -11.00 9.64
C ILE A 27 -19.55 -10.65 8.62
N GLN A 28 -19.20 -9.37 8.69
CA GLN A 28 -17.87 -8.74 8.55
C GLN A 28 -17.03 -9.06 7.30
N ASP A 29 -17.11 -8.15 6.32
CA ASP A 29 -16.03 -7.92 5.36
C ASP A 29 -14.84 -7.29 6.10
N SER A 30 -13.99 -8.13 6.70
CA SER A 30 -12.70 -7.67 7.18
C SER A 30 -11.80 -7.54 5.96
N ALA A 31 -11.70 -6.32 5.39
CA ALA A 31 -10.64 -6.00 4.44
C ALA A 31 -9.34 -6.52 5.04
N ALA A 32 -8.74 -7.53 4.41
CA ALA A 32 -7.54 -8.17 4.94
C ALA A 32 -6.42 -7.12 4.97
N VAL A 33 -6.11 -6.61 6.17
CA VAL A 33 -5.03 -5.65 6.35
C VAL A 33 -3.72 -6.43 6.25
N THR A 34 -3.02 -6.25 5.12
CA THR A 34 -1.68 -6.81 4.93
C THR A 34 -0.67 -5.79 5.44
N GLN A 35 0.21 -6.20 6.35
CA GLN A 35 1.32 -5.35 6.74
C GLN A 35 2.36 -5.37 5.62
N LEU A 36 2.57 -4.21 4.98
CA LEU A 36 3.57 -4.02 3.95
C LEU A 36 4.70 -3.15 4.49
N THR A 37 5.91 -3.43 4.02
CA THR A 37 7.11 -2.65 4.33
C THR A 37 7.70 -2.17 3.03
N VAL A 38 7.93 -0.86 2.91
CA VAL A 38 8.67 -0.27 1.78
C VAL A 38 10.05 0.13 2.27
N SER A 39 11.07 -0.07 1.43
CA SER A 39 12.46 0.21 1.72
C SER A 39 13.12 1.04 0.62
N VAL A 40 14.06 1.90 1.02
CA VAL A 40 14.92 2.70 0.14
C VAL A 40 16.36 2.48 0.57
N ALA A 41 17.16 1.87 -0.31
CA ALA A 41 18.56 1.58 -0.10
C ALA A 41 19.46 2.50 -0.93
N ASN A 42 20.50 3.04 -0.31
CA ASN A 42 21.49 3.85 -1.02
C ASN A 42 22.58 2.98 -1.65
N LYS A 43 22.67 2.99 -2.98
CA LYS A 43 23.67 2.27 -3.79
C LYS A 43 24.58 3.22 -4.59
N LEU A 44 24.58 4.52 -4.30
CA LEU A 44 25.44 5.52 -4.95
C LEU A 44 26.91 5.11 -4.85
N SER A 45 27.65 5.19 -5.96
CA SER A 45 29.09 4.84 -6.00
C SER A 45 29.92 5.73 -5.07
N SER A 46 29.49 6.98 -4.87
CA SER A 46 30.15 7.95 -3.99
C SER A 46 30.18 7.58 -2.51
N LYS A 47 29.35 6.61 -2.08
CA LYS A 47 29.15 6.22 -0.67
C LYS A 47 28.69 7.36 0.26
N LYS A 48 28.25 8.48 -0.28
CA LYS A 48 27.69 9.60 0.48
C LYS A 48 26.20 9.38 0.75
N ALA A 49 25.69 9.99 1.81
CA ALA A 49 24.27 9.93 2.14
C ALA A 49 23.41 10.63 1.06
N VAL A 50 22.24 10.06 0.79
CA VAL A 50 21.15 10.69 0.04
C VAL A 50 20.04 11.06 1.01
N ILE A 51 19.46 12.24 0.86
CA ILE A 51 18.29 12.63 1.65
C ILE A 51 17.05 12.08 0.97
N VAL A 52 16.27 11.29 1.69
CA VAL A 52 15.01 10.67 1.23
C VAL A 52 13.87 11.23 2.06
N HIS A 53 12.94 11.92 1.42
CA HIS A 53 11.70 12.40 2.05
C HIS A 53 10.51 11.72 1.40
N CYS A 54 9.84 10.86 2.15
CA CYS A 54 8.64 10.16 1.69
C CYS A 54 7.41 10.63 2.45
N GLN A 55 6.26 10.59 1.80
CA GLN A 55 4.98 10.96 2.39
C GLN A 55 3.84 10.28 1.64
N SER A 56 2.70 10.15 2.31
CA SER A 56 1.40 9.86 1.71
C SER A 56 0.49 11.10 1.77
N ALA A 57 -0.79 10.95 1.44
CA ALA A 57 -1.76 12.02 1.60
C ALA A 57 -1.93 12.46 3.07
N ASP A 58 -1.92 11.50 3.99
CA ASP A 58 -2.26 11.72 5.40
C ASP A 58 -1.06 11.58 6.36
N ASP A 59 0.07 11.03 5.89
CA ASP A 59 1.24 10.72 6.72
C ASP A 59 2.54 11.25 6.11
N ASP A 60 3.22 12.14 6.81
CA ASP A 60 4.55 12.64 6.45
C ASP A 60 5.62 11.82 7.17
N LEU A 61 6.40 11.06 6.41
CA LEU A 61 7.46 10.21 6.96
C LEU A 61 8.76 10.99 7.21
N HIS A 62 8.79 12.28 6.89
CA HIS A 62 9.92 13.21 7.04
C HIS A 62 11.15 12.84 6.21
N GLY A 63 12.16 13.71 6.25
CA GLY A 63 13.43 13.51 5.57
C GLY A 63 14.43 12.68 6.38
N HIS A 64 14.99 11.64 5.77
CA HIS A 64 16.01 10.75 6.35
C HIS A 64 17.30 10.79 5.54
N ALA A 65 18.45 10.86 6.21
CA ALA A 65 19.74 10.70 5.57
C ALA A 65 20.07 9.21 5.45
N VAL A 66 19.99 8.67 4.24
CA VAL A 66 20.23 7.25 3.96
C VAL A 66 21.68 7.05 3.56
N VAL A 67 22.46 6.45 4.46
CA VAL A 67 23.86 6.07 4.21
C VAL A 67 23.93 4.70 3.52
N PRO A 68 25.05 4.35 2.86
CA PRO A 68 25.25 3.01 2.33
C PRO A 68 25.04 1.94 3.40
N ASP A 69 24.57 0.77 2.97
CA ASP A 69 24.37 -0.45 3.79
C ASP A 69 23.35 -0.32 4.92
N THR A 70 22.72 0.85 5.12
CA THR A 70 21.65 1.08 6.10
C THR A 70 20.40 1.61 5.38
N PRO A 71 19.53 0.72 4.87
CA PRO A 71 18.32 1.14 4.17
C PRO A 71 17.35 1.84 5.12
N TYR A 72 16.63 2.83 4.60
CA TYR A 72 15.49 3.43 5.27
C TYR A 72 14.24 2.63 4.92
N SER A 73 13.40 2.31 5.91
CA SER A 73 12.16 1.57 5.67
C SER A 73 11.05 2.00 6.61
N TRP A 74 9.82 1.81 6.17
CA TRP A 74 8.61 2.03 6.97
C TRP A 74 7.58 0.95 6.66
N SER A 75 6.74 0.65 7.63
CA SER A 75 5.66 -0.33 7.51
C SER A 75 4.31 0.32 7.71
N PHE A 76 3.32 -0.14 6.97
CA PHE A 76 1.94 0.32 7.08
C PHE A 76 0.96 -0.85 6.88
N GLY A 77 -0.24 -0.71 7.42
CA GLY A 77 -1.33 -1.64 7.14
C GLY A 77 -1.99 -1.25 5.82
N ALA A 78 -1.82 -2.06 4.78
CA ALA A 78 -2.52 -1.89 3.51
C ALA A 78 -3.82 -2.70 3.55
N SER A 79 -4.97 -2.02 3.51
CA SER A 79 -6.21 -2.66 3.08
C SER A 79 -6.23 -2.68 1.55
N VAL A 80 -6.63 -3.82 0.97
CA VAL A 80 -6.59 -4.07 -0.49
C VAL A 80 -7.47 -3.06 -1.28
N ASP A 81 -8.46 -2.47 -0.61
CA ASP A 81 -9.38 -1.48 -1.20
C ASP A 81 -9.05 -0.01 -0.88
N ALA A 82 -7.97 0.26 -0.13
CA ALA A 82 -7.51 1.62 0.14
C ALA A 82 -6.58 2.12 -0.97
N GLY A 83 -6.84 3.33 -1.47
CA GLY A 83 -5.97 4.04 -2.42
C GLY A 83 -4.64 4.52 -1.81
N THR A 84 -3.99 3.68 -1.01
CA THR A 84 -2.73 4.01 -0.33
C THR A 84 -1.66 4.30 -1.36
N LEU A 85 -1.07 5.49 -1.25
CA LEU A 85 -0.07 6.04 -2.14
C LEU A 85 1.04 6.65 -1.29
N PHE A 86 2.28 6.23 -1.52
CA PHE A 86 3.48 6.88 -1.01
C PHE A 86 4.31 7.41 -2.18
N TRP A 87 4.74 8.66 -2.10
CA TRP A 87 5.71 9.25 -3.01
C TRP A 87 6.92 9.77 -2.25
N CYS A 88 8.07 9.72 -2.89
CA CYS A 88 9.34 10.12 -2.31
C CYS A 88 10.02 11.19 -3.17
N ARG A 89 10.75 12.07 -2.49
CA ARG A 89 11.66 13.06 -3.07
C ARG A 89 13.05 12.81 -2.54
N LEU A 90 14.01 12.74 -3.44
CA LEU A 90 15.41 12.53 -3.17
C LEU A 90 16.18 13.82 -3.42
N ALA A 91 17.14 14.09 -2.54
CA ALA A 91 18.12 15.14 -2.74
C ALA A 91 19.53 14.58 -2.54
N PHE A 92 20.37 14.77 -3.56
CA PHE A 92 21.77 14.39 -3.52
C PHE A 92 22.60 15.48 -4.17
N GLN A 93 23.39 16.21 -3.36
CA GLN A 93 24.13 17.39 -3.80
C GLN A 93 23.17 18.44 -4.42
N ASP A 94 23.37 18.79 -5.68
CA ASP A 94 22.54 19.69 -6.48
C ASP A 94 21.40 18.98 -7.23
N LYS A 95 21.39 17.64 -7.26
CA LYS A 95 20.40 16.84 -7.97
C LYS A 95 19.14 16.58 -7.16
N ARG A 96 18.01 16.48 -7.85
CA ARG A 96 16.72 16.11 -7.26
C ARG A 96 16.01 15.05 -8.09
N LEU A 97 15.24 14.20 -7.44
CA LEU A 97 14.49 13.12 -8.08
C LEU A 97 13.20 12.87 -7.30
N GLY A 98 12.08 12.69 -8.00
CA GLY A 98 10.81 12.31 -7.39
C GLY A 98 10.30 11.00 -7.98
N PHE A 99 9.74 10.11 -7.15
CA PHE A 99 9.15 8.87 -7.61
C PHE A 99 8.00 8.38 -6.72
N THR A 100 7.17 7.49 -7.26
CA THR A 100 6.12 6.80 -6.50
C THR A 100 6.71 5.55 -5.86
N ALA A 101 6.73 5.49 -4.54
CA ALA A 101 7.33 4.38 -3.80
C ALA A 101 6.35 3.22 -3.58
N TYR A 102 5.05 3.49 -3.60
CA TYR A 102 4.01 2.47 -3.47
C TYR A 102 2.67 3.02 -3.94
N HIS A 103 1.89 2.24 -4.70
CA HIS A 103 0.54 2.63 -5.08
C HIS A 103 -0.41 1.44 -5.24
N ALA A 104 -1.32 1.27 -4.28
CA ALA A 104 -2.23 0.14 -4.23
C ALA A 104 -3.13 0.02 -5.48
N SER A 105 -3.70 1.13 -5.96
CA SER A 105 -4.68 1.08 -7.07
C SER A 105 -4.08 0.74 -8.43
N ASN A 106 -2.77 0.89 -8.60
CA ASN A 106 -2.09 0.58 -9.85
C ASN A 106 -1.62 -0.89 -9.92
N GLY A 107 -1.81 -1.66 -8.84
CA GLY A 107 -1.20 -2.99 -8.70
C GLY A 107 0.34 -2.93 -8.61
N ASP A 108 0.88 -1.75 -8.29
CA ASP A 108 2.33 -1.53 -8.20
C ASP A 108 2.79 -1.82 -6.76
N TYR A 109 3.26 -3.05 -6.58
CA TYR A 109 3.76 -3.58 -5.30
C TYR A 109 5.29 -3.60 -5.25
N VAL A 110 5.95 -2.62 -5.87
CA VAL A 110 7.39 -2.42 -5.66
C VAL A 110 7.60 -1.92 -4.24
N THR A 111 8.22 -2.77 -3.41
CA THR A 111 8.51 -2.45 -2.02
C THR A 111 9.98 -2.15 -1.78
N ASP A 112 10.87 -2.54 -2.69
CA ASP A 112 12.30 -2.37 -2.51
C ASP A 112 12.85 -1.44 -3.59
N HIS A 113 13.27 -0.26 -3.14
CA HIS A 113 13.85 0.77 -4.00
C HIS A 113 15.34 0.93 -3.74
N GLU A 114 16.12 1.02 -4.80
CA GLU A 114 17.57 1.20 -4.77
C GLU A 114 17.95 2.47 -5.53
N VAL A 115 18.73 3.32 -4.86
CA VAL A 115 19.18 4.61 -5.40
C VAL A 115 20.59 4.49 -5.96
N TYR A 116 20.74 4.68 -7.27
CA TYR A 116 21.99 4.63 -8.01
C TYR A 116 22.36 6.01 -8.58
N ASP A 117 23.54 6.09 -9.21
CA ASP A 117 24.07 7.34 -9.74
C ASP A 117 23.30 7.86 -10.97
N ASP A 118 22.58 6.97 -11.66
CA ASP A 118 21.75 7.22 -12.84
C ASP A 118 20.26 7.35 -12.51
N GLY A 119 19.79 6.76 -11.40
CA GLY A 119 18.38 6.87 -11.03
C GLY A 119 17.96 5.98 -9.86
N VAL A 120 16.65 5.78 -9.73
CA VAL A 120 16.04 4.86 -8.77
C VAL A 120 15.54 3.63 -9.53
N TYR A 121 15.82 2.47 -8.95
CA TYR A 121 15.35 1.18 -9.44
C TYR A 121 14.49 0.50 -8.40
N GLY A 122 13.47 -0.22 -8.84
CA GLY A 122 12.53 -0.94 -7.99
C GLY A 122 12.56 -2.43 -8.27
N ASN A 123 12.23 -3.26 -7.27
CA ASN A 123 11.96 -4.68 -7.48
C ASN A 123 10.55 -5.02 -6.98
N TYR A 124 9.79 -5.76 -7.79
CA TYR A 124 8.54 -6.35 -7.32
C TYR A 124 8.83 -7.52 -6.38
N VAL A 125 8.04 -7.64 -5.31
CA VAL A 125 8.13 -8.76 -4.38
C VAL A 125 8.00 -10.09 -5.13
N GLY A 126 9.06 -10.88 -5.15
CA GLY A 126 9.06 -12.24 -5.70
C GLY A 126 9.35 -12.38 -7.20
N SER A 127 9.53 -11.29 -7.97
CA SER A 127 9.89 -11.41 -9.40
C SER A 127 11.41 -11.42 -9.63
N GLY A 128 12.18 -10.74 -8.77
CA GLY A 128 13.61 -10.48 -8.99
C GLY A 128 13.90 -9.61 -10.22
N GLU A 129 12.86 -9.07 -10.87
CA GLU A 129 12.98 -8.17 -12.00
C GLU A 129 13.19 -6.74 -11.50
N ARG A 130 14.32 -6.16 -11.89
CA ARG A 130 14.67 -4.78 -11.57
C ARG A 130 14.14 -3.84 -12.62
N ILE A 131 13.25 -2.94 -12.21
CA ILE A 131 12.65 -1.92 -13.08
C ILE A 131 13.28 -0.57 -12.81
N HIS A 132 13.42 0.24 -13.85
CA HIS A 132 13.85 1.62 -13.73
C HIS A 132 12.64 2.51 -13.41
N VAL A 133 12.70 3.25 -12.30
CA VAL A 133 11.54 3.97 -11.74
C VAL A 133 11.63 5.47 -12.03
N ALA A 134 12.81 6.06 -11.92
CA ALA A 134 13.03 7.50 -12.12
C ALA A 134 14.50 7.85 -12.33
N GLU A 135 14.77 8.95 -13.02
CA GLU A 135 16.12 9.51 -13.24
C GLU A 135 16.34 10.80 -12.46
N TRP A 136 17.61 11.13 -12.22
CA TRP A 136 17.97 12.40 -11.60
C TRP A 136 17.74 13.59 -12.56
N HIS A 137 17.28 14.71 -12.01
CA HIS A 137 17.17 16.00 -12.69
C HIS A 137 18.12 17.04 -12.09
#